data_AF-A0AAW9DKK5-F1
#
_entry.id   AF-A0AAW9DKK5-F1
#
_cell.length_a   1.000
_cell.length_b   1.000
_cell.length_c   1.000
_cell.angle_alpha   90.00
_cell.angle_beta   90.00
_cell.angle_gamma   90.00
#
_symmetry.space_group_name_H-M   'P 1'
#
loop_
_entity.id
_entity.type
_entity.pdbx_description
1 polymer ?
#
loop_
_entity_poly.entity_id
_entity_poly.type
_entity_poly.pdbx_seq_one_letter_code
_entity_poly.pdbx_strand_id
1 'polypeptide(L)'
;MEQLYHTTELIGIKDKNIKILFILKHQTHLEIRAKLDYDSPGCPHCQGKCIKYDFQKSSKIPILDCQGFPTLLLLKKRRFQCKSC
;
A
#
# COMPACT_ATOMS: atom_id res chain seq x y z
N MET A 1 7.99 -15.76 -12.81
CA MET A 1 7.32 -14.64 -12.10
C MET A 1 7.02 -13.60 -13.15
N GLU A 2 5.75 -13.33 -13.39
CA GLU A 2 5.34 -12.30 -14.35
C GLU A 2 4.91 -11.05 -13.58
N GLN A 3 5.37 -9.89 -14.03
CA GLN A 3 5.03 -8.59 -13.45
C GLN A 3 3.95 -7.92 -14.30
N LEU A 4 2.79 -7.66 -13.69
CA LEU A 4 1.66 -7.00 -14.35
C LEU A 4 1.55 -5.55 -13.85
N TYR A 5 1.48 -4.60 -14.77
CA TYR A 5 1.52 -3.15 -14.48
C TYR A 5 0.15 -2.46 -14.49
N HIS A 6 -0.89 -3.17 -14.92
CA HIS A 6 -2.22 -2.60 -15.09
C HIS A 6 -3.20 -3.56 -14.46
N THR A 7 -3.89 -3.14 -13.39
CA THR A 7 -5.15 -3.75 -12.85
C THR A 7 -5.48 -3.16 -11.47
N THR A 8 -5.58 -1.84 -11.37
CA THR A 8 -6.20 -1.20 -10.18
C THR A 8 -7.67 -1.58 -10.03
N GLU A 9 -8.34 -1.96 -11.12
CA GLU A 9 -9.75 -2.36 -11.14
C GLU A 9 -10.02 -3.74 -10.52
N LEU A 10 -9.06 -4.66 -10.53
CA LEU A 10 -9.31 -6.06 -10.12
C LEU A 10 -9.57 -6.28 -8.64
N ILE A 11 -9.10 -5.36 -7.79
CA ILE A 11 -9.10 -5.56 -6.34
C ILE A 11 -10.21 -4.73 -5.68
N GLY A 12 -10.92 -3.89 -6.44
CA GLY A 12 -11.96 -3.01 -5.90
C GLY A 12 -11.46 -1.97 -4.90
N ILE A 13 -10.16 -1.65 -4.89
CA ILE A 13 -9.59 -0.63 -4.01
C ILE A 13 -10.06 0.75 -4.49
N LYS A 14 -10.91 1.40 -3.68
CA LYS A 14 -11.49 2.73 -3.97
C LYS A 14 -10.65 3.91 -3.45
N ASP A 15 -9.70 3.67 -2.56
CA ASP A 15 -8.88 4.73 -1.97
C ASP A 15 -7.84 5.25 -2.97
N LYS A 16 -7.95 6.54 -3.33
CA LYS A 16 -7.05 7.24 -4.25
C LYS A 16 -5.61 7.35 -3.74
N ASN A 17 -5.39 7.18 -2.44
CA ASN A 17 -4.08 7.24 -1.80
C ASN A 17 -3.33 5.90 -1.87
N ILE A 18 -4.03 4.80 -2.22
CA ILE A 18 -3.41 3.50 -2.44
C ILE A 18 -2.94 3.42 -3.90
N LYS A 19 -1.63 3.30 -4.08
CA LYS A 19 -0.99 3.13 -5.39
C LYS A 19 -0.43 1.72 -5.49
N ILE A 20 -0.92 0.94 -6.45
CA ILE A 20 -0.32 -0.35 -6.80
C ILE A 20 1.01 -0.07 -7.49
N LEU A 21 2.07 -0.73 -7.03
CA LEU A 21 3.40 -0.65 -7.62
C LEU A 21 3.55 -1.68 -8.72
N PHE A 22 3.16 -2.92 -8.43
CA PHE A 22 3.15 -4.03 -9.38
C PHE A 22 2.44 -5.24 -8.78
N ILE A 23 2.06 -6.16 -9.66
CA ILE A 23 1.48 -7.45 -9.32
C ILE A 23 2.42 -8.54 -9.81
N LEU A 24 2.76 -9.48 -8.94
CA LEU A 24 3.53 -10.67 -9.25
C LEU A 24 2.59 -11.87 -9.30
N LYS A 25 2.57 -12.55 -10.44
CA LYS A 25 1.88 -13.83 -10.56
C LYS A 25 2.83 -14.97 -10.17
N HIS A 26 2.48 -15.68 -9.10
CA HIS A 26 3.11 -16.94 -8.73
C HIS A 26 2.24 -18.11 -9.21
N GLN A 27 2.78 -19.33 -9.14
CA GLN A 27 2.04 -20.53 -9.53
C GLN A 27 0.82 -20.79 -8.62
N THR A 28 0.91 -20.44 -7.34
CA THR A 28 -0.10 -20.77 -6.32
C THR A 28 -0.95 -19.58 -5.87
N HIS A 29 -0.48 -18.35 -6.08
CA HIS A 29 -1.15 -17.13 -5.62
C HIS A 29 -0.72 -15.92 -6.43
N LEU A 30 -1.50 -14.84 -6.35
CA LEU A 30 -1.13 -13.52 -6.82
C LEU A 30 -0.56 -12.71 -5.65
N GLU A 31 0.54 -12.01 -5.87
CA GLU A 31 1.12 -11.08 -4.90
C GLU A 31 0.99 -9.66 -5.44
N ILE A 32 0.31 -8.79 -4.71
CA ILE A 32 0.06 -7.40 -5.10
C ILE A 32 0.85 -6.50 -4.17
N ARG A 33 1.78 -5.73 -4.71
CA ARG A 33 2.54 -4.75 -3.92
C ARG A 33 1.96 -3.37 -4.11
N ALA A 34 1.53 -2.76 -3.01
CA ALA A 34 0.96 -1.43 -3.02
C ALA A 34 1.57 -0.56 -1.91
N LYS A 35 1.47 0.76 -2.10
CA LYS A 35 1.82 1.74 -1.09
C LYS A 35 0.62 2.64 -0.80
N LEU A 36 0.45 2.97 0.47
CA LEU A 36 -0.52 3.95 0.94
C LEU A 36 0.23 5.23 1.29
N ASP A 37 0.00 6.29 0.53
CA ASP A 37 0.77 7.53 0.60
C ASP A 37 -0.15 8.75 0.76
N TYR A 38 -0.62 8.97 1.99
CA TYR A 38 -1.40 10.15 2.34
C TYR A 38 -0.54 11.42 2.36
N ASP A 39 -1.20 12.56 2.26
CA ASP A 39 -0.58 13.84 2.58
C ASP A 39 -0.30 13.95 4.07
N SER A 40 0.73 14.75 4.38
CA SER A 40 1.21 14.84 5.75
C SER A 40 0.18 15.53 6.64
N PRO A 41 -0.31 14.88 7.70
CA PRO A 41 -1.13 15.56 8.69
C PRO A 41 -0.28 16.52 9.52
N GLY A 42 -0.95 17.38 10.29
CA GLY A 42 -0.31 18.12 11.37
C GLY A 42 0.13 17.18 12.50
N CYS A 43 1.17 17.57 13.25
CA CYS A 43 1.62 16.82 14.41
C CYS A 43 0.54 16.83 15.50
N PRO A 44 0.11 15.68 16.03
CA PRO A 44 -0.92 15.64 17.06
C PRO A 44 -0.45 16.26 18.39
N HIS A 45 0.86 16.33 18.62
CA HIS A 45 1.43 16.84 19.87
C HIS A 45 1.64 18.36 19.86
N CYS A 46 2.28 18.90 18.81
CA CYS A 46 2.66 20.31 18.74
C CYS A 46 1.94 21.11 17.64
N GLN A 47 1.03 20.47 16.88
CA GLN A 47 0.36 21.04 15.69
C GLN A 47 1.33 21.51 14.59
N GLY A 48 2.62 21.20 14.71
CA GLY A 48 3.65 21.51 13.72
C GLY A 48 3.52 20.70 12.43
N LYS A 49 4.30 21.08 11.41
CA LYS A 49 4.33 20.38 10.13
C LYS A 49 5.09 19.06 10.25
N CYS A 50 4.42 17.96 9.91
CA CYS A 50 5.09 16.68 9.71
C CYS A 50 5.68 16.59 8.29
N ILE A 51 6.70 15.74 8.13
CA ILE A 51 7.25 15.37 6.83
C ILE A 51 6.99 13.90 6.55
N LYS A 52 6.93 13.56 5.26
CA LYS A 52 7.00 12.17 4.79
C LYS A 52 8.42 11.68 5.02
N TYR A 53 8.58 10.63 5.84
CA TYR A 53 9.89 10.09 6.18
C TYR A 53 10.15 8.81 5.37
N ASP A 54 9.72 7.67 5.90
CA ASP A 54 9.90 6.34 5.31
C ASP A 54 8.53 5.63 5.12
N PHE A 55 8.60 4.35 4.75
CA PHE A 55 7.46 3.45 4.73
C PHE A 55 7.60 2.41 5.83
N GLN A 56 6.49 2.04 6.45
CA GLN A 56 6.42 0.89 7.34
C GLN A 56 6.80 -0.40 6.60
N LYS A 57 7.17 -1.42 7.39
CA LYS A 57 7.22 -2.80 6.91
C LYS A 57 5.86 -3.15 6.28
N SER A 58 5.91 -3.85 5.15
CA SER A 58 4.70 -4.23 4.42
C SER A 58 3.81 -5.12 5.28
N SER A 59 2.55 -4.75 5.44
CA SER A 59 1.51 -5.62 6.00
C SER A 59 1.05 -6.60 4.93
N LYS A 60 0.99 -7.90 5.26
CA LYS A 60 0.45 -8.94 4.39
C LYS A 60 -1.04 -9.10 4.70
N ILE A 61 -1.90 -8.85 3.72
CA ILE A 61 -3.34 -8.94 3.85
C ILE A 61 -3.85 -9.96 2.82
N PRO A 62 -4.41 -11.09 3.25
CA PRO A 62 -5.03 -12.03 2.32
C PRO A 62 -6.32 -11.42 1.77
N ILE A 63 -6.51 -11.54 0.46
CA ILE A 63 -7.75 -11.17 -0.25
C ILE A 63 -8.39 -12.47 -0.70
N LEU A 64 -9.59 -12.71 -0.18
CA LEU A 64 -10.28 -13.99 -0.28
C LEU A 64 -10.65 -14.35 -1.73
N ASP A 65 -10.98 -13.38 -2.59
CA ASP A 65 -11.39 -13.65 -3.97
C ASP A 65 -11.00 -12.53 -4.94
N CYS A 66 -9.83 -12.65 -5.58
CA CYS A 66 -9.50 -11.85 -6.76
C CYS A 66 -9.43 -12.80 -7.97
N GLN A 67 -10.47 -12.79 -8.81
CA GLN A 67 -10.57 -13.64 -10.01
C GLN A 67 -10.43 -15.16 -9.75
N GLY A 68 -10.82 -15.64 -8.56
CA GLY A 68 -10.71 -17.06 -8.20
C GLY A 68 -9.29 -17.54 -7.88
N PHE A 69 -8.33 -16.62 -7.72
CA PHE A 69 -6.96 -16.92 -7.31
C PHE A 69 -6.67 -16.38 -5.90
N PRO A 70 -6.03 -17.17 -5.02
CA PRO A 70 -5.56 -16.68 -3.72
C PRO A 70 -4.68 -15.47 -3.93
N THR A 71 -4.99 -14.35 -3.27
CA THR A 71 -4.28 -13.09 -3.50
C THR A 71 -3.76 -12.51 -2.20
N LEU A 72 -2.50 -12.08 -2.20
CA LEU A 72 -1.84 -11.45 -1.08
C LEU A 72 -1.55 -9.99 -1.42
N LEU A 73 -2.14 -9.06 -0.67
CA LEU A 73 -1.80 -7.65 -0.73
C LEU A 73 -0.69 -7.33 0.27
N LEU A 74 0.47 -6.92 -0.24
CA LEU A 74 1.54 -6.33 0.54
C LEU A 74 1.41 -4.81 0.50
N LEU A 75 0.85 -4.25 1.56
CA LEU A 75 0.63 -2.81 1.68
C LEU A 75 1.72 -2.16 2.54
N LYS A 76 2.45 -1.20 1.97
CA LYS A 76 3.38 -0.33 2.71
C LYS A 76 2.70 0.99 3.07
N LYS A 77 2.59 1.30 4.36
CA LYS A 77 2.00 2.57 4.84
C LYS A 77 3.08 3.64 4.99
N ARG A 78 2.80 4.86 4.52
CA ARG A 78 3.68 6.02 4.72
C ARG A 78 3.78 6.36 6.20
N ARG A 79 4.99 6.64 6.67
CA ARG A 79 5.26 7.21 8.00
C ARG A 79 5.45 8.70 7.91
N PHE A 80 5.07 9.37 8.99
CA PHE A 80 5.22 10.79 9.18
C PHE A 80 6.11 11.04 10.40
N GLN A 81 7.02 11.99 10.27
CA GLN A 81 7.86 12.43 11.37
C GLN A 81 7.66 13.93 11.57
N CYS A 82 7.48 14.34 12.83
CA CYS A 82 7.50 15.75 13.18
C CYS A 82 8.95 16.24 13.18
N LYS A 83 9.22 17.42 12.64
CA LYS A 83 10.58 18.00 12.73
C LYS A 83 10.92 18.55 14.12
N SER A 84 9.89 18.88 14.89
CA SER A 84 10.00 19.57 16.18
C SER A 84 9.77 18.64 17.38
N CYS A 85 9.48 17.36 17.14
CA CYS A 85 9.23 16.36 18.18
C CYS A 85 10.05 15.10 17.92
#